data_AF-A0A854BTZ4-F1
#
_entry.id   AF-A0A854BTZ4-F1
#
_cell.length_a   1.000
_cell.length_b   1.000
_cell.length_c   1.000
_cell.angle_alpha   90.00
_cell.angle_beta   90.00
_cell.angle_gamma   90.00
#
_symmetry.space_group_name_H-M   'P 1'
#
loop_
_entity.id
_entity.type
_entity.pdbx_description
1 polymer ?
#
loop_
_entity_poly.entity_id
_entity_poly.type
_entity_poly.pdbx_seq_one_letter_code
_entity_poly.pdbx_strand_id
1 'polypeptide(L)'
;MGLNAKMNDTMYYTKAALYKSPQWQYEKEWRLFLNKNNSIGLSSLNIQIKPIAVYYGNDMSAINKKIISDIAKEKGIKEYQMYIDTQSDRYAMKYRRI
;
A
#
# COMPACT_ATOMS: atom_id res chain seq x y z
N MET A 1 15.98 -10.58 -22.82
CA MET A 1 16.65 -11.84 -22.40
C MET A 1 16.18 -12.17 -21.00
N GLY A 2 15.30 -13.15 -20.85
CA GLY A 2 14.86 -13.61 -19.54
C GLY A 2 15.97 -14.41 -18.86
N LEU A 3 16.40 -13.98 -17.68
CA LEU A 3 17.36 -14.71 -16.85
C LEU A 3 16.69 -15.99 -16.32
N ASN A 4 16.76 -17.07 -17.09
CA ASN A 4 16.57 -18.43 -16.58
C ASN A 4 17.85 -18.86 -15.85
N ALA A 5 18.17 -18.18 -14.75
CA ALA A 5 19.13 -18.70 -13.80
C ALA A 5 18.46 -19.90 -13.09
N LYS A 6 19.14 -21.05 -13.04
CA LYS A 6 18.73 -22.16 -12.15
C LYS A 6 18.80 -21.64 -10.72
N MET A 7 17.69 -21.12 -10.23
CA MET A 7 17.51 -20.68 -8.86
C MET A 7 17.44 -21.94 -7.98
N ASN A 8 18.60 -22.40 -7.51
CA ASN A 8 18.70 -23.49 -6.53
C ASN A 8 18.15 -23.08 -5.15
N ASP A 9 17.80 -21.80 -4.99
CA ASP A 9 17.26 -21.22 -3.79
C ASP A 9 15.73 -21.17 -3.85
N THR A 10 15.10 -22.12 -3.17
CA THR A 10 13.64 -22.25 -3.09
C THR A 10 12.95 -21.01 -2.51
N MET A 11 13.67 -20.19 -1.73
CA MET A 11 13.14 -18.97 -1.10
C MET A 11 13.54 -17.68 -1.82
N TYR A 12 14.12 -17.76 -3.02
CA TYR A 12 14.64 -16.60 -3.73
C TYR A 12 13.63 -15.45 -3.83
N TYR A 13 12.40 -15.73 -4.27
CA TYR A 13 11.36 -14.71 -4.42
C TYR A 13 10.97 -14.07 -3.10
N THR A 14 10.85 -14.85 -2.02
CA THR A 14 10.57 -14.32 -0.69
C THR A 14 11.69 -13.40 -0.21
N LYS A 15 12.95 -13.80 -0.38
CA LYS A 15 14.10 -12.97 -0.01
C LYS A 15 14.15 -11.69 -0.82
N ALA A 16 14.05 -11.78 -2.14
CA ALA A 16 14.03 -10.60 -3.01
C ALA A 16 12.93 -9.60 -2.63
N ALA A 17 11.76 -10.11 -2.22
CA ALA A 17 10.64 -9.27 -1.86
C ALA A 17 10.79 -8.64 -0.45
N LEU A 18 11.50 -9.32 0.48
CA LEU A 18 11.87 -8.78 1.79
C LEU A 18 12.92 -7.67 1.69
N TYR A 19 13.85 -7.75 0.73
CA TYR A 19 14.85 -6.71 0.55
C TYR A 19 14.24 -5.45 -0.08
N LYS A 20 14.40 -4.32 0.61
CA LYS A 20 14.00 -2.99 0.12
C LYS A 20 15.20 -2.32 -0.53
N SER A 21 14.98 -1.66 -1.67
CA SER A 21 16.03 -0.84 -2.27
C SER A 21 16.43 0.29 -1.30
N PRO A 22 17.73 0.60 -1.14
CA PRO A 22 18.19 1.63 -0.20
C PRO A 22 17.50 2.98 -0.39
N GLN A 23 17.17 3.34 -1.64
CA GLN A 23 16.49 4.59 -1.96
C GLN A 23 15.09 4.71 -1.33
N TRP A 24 14.45 3.59 -0.98
CA TRP A 24 13.12 3.57 -0.35
C TRP A 24 13.18 3.20 1.15
N GLN A 25 14.38 3.07 1.74
CA GLN A 25 14.56 2.60 3.12
C GLN A 25 13.84 3.48 4.15
N TYR A 26 13.60 4.76 3.83
CA TYR A 26 12.95 5.70 4.73
C TYR A 26 11.45 5.41 4.96
N GLU A 27 10.77 4.71 4.05
CA GLU A 27 9.34 4.43 4.24
C GLU A 27 9.13 3.16 5.06
N LYS A 28 8.28 3.29 6.08
CA LYS A 28 7.81 2.18 6.91
C LYS A 28 6.60 1.54 6.25
N GLU A 29 6.85 0.55 5.40
CA GLU A 29 5.80 -0.14 4.62
C GLU A 29 5.51 -1.55 5.16
N TRP A 30 4.26 -1.98 5.01
CA TRP A 30 3.88 -3.39 5.13
C TRP A 30 3.81 -4.00 3.73
N ARG A 31 4.46 -5.15 3.52
CA ARG A 31 4.43 -5.87 2.23
C ARG A 31 3.70 -7.19 2.38
N LEU A 32 2.77 -7.47 1.48
CA LEU A 32 2.08 -8.74 1.37
C LEU A 32 2.62 -9.50 0.16
N PHE A 33 3.14 -10.71 0.38
CA PHE A 33 3.68 -11.55 -0.69
C PHE A 33 2.78 -12.77 -0.93
N LEU A 34 2.49 -13.04 -2.19
CA LEU A 34 1.84 -14.27 -2.63
C LEU A 34 2.91 -15.27 -3.05
N ASN A 35 2.87 -16.48 -2.47
CA ASN A 35 3.60 -17.63 -2.99
C ASN A 35 2.66 -18.48 -3.85
N LYS A 36 3.15 -18.95 -5.00
CA LYS A 36 2.47 -19.80 -5.98
C LYS A 36 1.82 -21.05 -5.34
N ASN A 37 2.39 -21.56 -4.24
CA ASN A 37 1.83 -22.70 -3.50
C ASN A 37 0.52 -22.38 -2.75
N ASN A 38 0.24 -21.11 -2.44
CA ASN A 38 -0.98 -20.65 -1.76
C ASN A 38 -2.02 -20.03 -2.70
N SER A 39 -1.78 -20.03 -4.03
CA SER A 39 -2.57 -19.26 -4.98
C SER A 39 -3.04 -20.04 -6.22
N ILE A 40 -2.92 -21.38 -6.22
CA ILE A 40 -3.40 -22.18 -7.35
C ILE A 40 -4.93 -22.07 -7.40
N GLY A 41 -5.45 -21.31 -8.36
CA GLY A 41 -6.89 -21.12 -8.61
C GLY A 41 -7.50 -19.82 -8.06
N LEU A 42 -6.73 -18.98 -7.35
CA LEU A 42 -7.21 -17.69 -6.84
C LEU A 42 -6.72 -16.53 -7.71
N SER A 43 -7.65 -15.82 -8.36
CA SER A 43 -7.36 -14.60 -9.13
C SER A 43 -6.98 -13.40 -8.26
N SER A 44 -7.22 -13.49 -6.95
CA SER A 44 -6.92 -12.45 -5.97
C SER A 44 -6.73 -13.01 -4.56
N LEU A 45 -6.03 -12.25 -3.72
CA LEU A 45 -5.93 -12.48 -2.28
C LEU A 45 -7.29 -12.23 -1.63
N ASN A 46 -7.94 -13.28 -1.11
CA ASN A 46 -9.13 -13.12 -0.28
C ASN A 46 -8.73 -12.70 1.14
N ILE A 47 -8.34 -11.43 1.30
CA ILE A 47 -8.02 -10.83 2.59
C ILE A 47 -9.29 -10.20 3.17
N GLN A 48 -9.86 -10.83 4.21
CA GLN A 48 -11.00 -10.30 4.95
C GLN A 48 -10.53 -9.37 6.07
N ILE A 49 -9.98 -8.21 5.70
CA ILE A 49 -9.64 -7.15 6.67
C ILE A 49 -10.63 -6.01 6.49
N LYS A 50 -11.36 -5.68 7.56
CA LYS A 50 -12.22 -4.50 7.58
C LYS A 50 -11.35 -3.25 7.72
N PRO A 51 -11.37 -2.31 6.76
CA PRO A 51 -10.63 -1.06 6.89
C PRO A 51 -11.16 -0.23 8.07
N ILE A 52 -10.24 0.36 8.84
CA ILE A 52 -10.56 1.20 10.01
C ILE A 52 -10.54 2.71 9.69
N ALA A 53 -9.84 3.08 8.61
CA ALA A 53 -9.70 4.46 8.16
C ALA A 53 -9.34 4.52 6.66
N VAL A 54 -9.63 5.66 6.03
CA VAL A 54 -9.21 6.02 4.67
C VAL A 54 -8.33 7.27 4.74
N TYR A 55 -7.18 7.22 4.09
CA TYR A 55 -6.25 8.34 3.93
C TYR A 55 -6.20 8.76 2.47
N TYR A 56 -6.74 9.93 2.16
CA TYR A 56 -6.73 10.48 0.80
C TYR A 56 -5.37 11.13 0.53
N GLY A 57 -4.76 10.77 -0.60
CA GLY A 57 -3.54 11.45 -1.07
C GLY A 57 -3.79 12.95 -1.32
N ASN A 58 -2.71 13.74 -1.24
CA ASN A 58 -2.77 15.20 -1.41
C ASN A 58 -3.43 15.61 -2.74
N ASP A 59 -3.07 14.93 -3.83
CA ASP A 59 -3.48 15.28 -5.19
C ASP A 59 -4.55 14.34 -5.77
N MET A 60 -5.33 13.70 -4.90
CA MET A 60 -6.40 12.81 -5.33
C MET A 60 -7.52 13.59 -6.05
N SER A 61 -8.03 13.05 -7.16
CA SER A 61 -9.13 13.69 -7.89
C SER A 61 -10.38 13.85 -7.03
N ALA A 62 -11.05 14.99 -7.17
CA ALA A 62 -12.24 15.30 -6.38
C ALA A 62 -13.38 14.29 -6.59
N ILE A 63 -13.53 13.78 -7.83
CA ILE A 63 -14.54 12.78 -8.19
C ILE A 63 -14.28 11.47 -7.45
N ASN A 64 -13.05 10.94 -7.53
CA ASN A 64 -12.72 9.67 -6.87
C ASN A 64 -12.80 9.81 -5.34
N LYS A 65 -12.34 10.94 -4.80
CA LYS A 65 -12.46 11.23 -3.37
C LYS A 65 -13.93 11.23 -2.92
N LYS A 66 -14.83 11.83 -3.69
CA LYS A 66 -16.27 11.83 -3.37
C LYS A 66 -16.85 10.42 -3.34
N ILE A 67 -16.58 9.62 -4.38
CA ILE A 67 -17.04 8.22 -4.45
C ILE A 67 -16.59 7.43 -3.22
N ILE A 68 -15.31 7.53 -2.85
CA ILE A 68 -14.78 6.80 -1.70
C ILE A 68 -15.33 7.35 -0.38
N SER A 69 -15.52 8.67 -0.28
CA SER A 69 -16.08 9.32 0.92
C SER A 69 -17.52 8.88 1.17
N ASP A 70 -18.34 8.78 0.12
CA ASP A 70 -19.72 8.32 0.26
C ASP A 70 -19.76 6.87 0.80
N ILE A 71 -18.88 6.00 0.27
CA ILE A 71 -18.73 4.61 0.76
C ILE A 71 -18.20 4.58 2.21
N ALA A 72 -17.23 5.43 2.54
CA ALA A 72 -16.63 5.49 3.88
C ALA A 72 -17.67 5.91 4.92
N LYS A 73 -18.50 6.92 4.62
CA LYS A 73 -19.59 7.39 5.47
C LYS A 73 -20.66 6.32 5.67
N GLU A 74 -21.09 5.67 4.59
CA GLU A 74 -22.04 4.55 4.66
C GLU A 74 -21.54 3.44 5.60
N LYS A 75 -20.23 3.16 5.57
CA LYS A 75 -19.60 2.11 6.37
C LYS A 75 -19.10 2.56 7.76
N GLY A 76 -19.24 3.84 8.10
CA GLY A 76 -18.75 4.42 9.36
C GLY A 76 -17.22 4.39 9.51
N ILE A 77 -16.49 4.48 8.40
CA ILE A 77 -15.02 4.45 8.36
C ILE A 77 -14.47 5.87 8.54
N LYS A 78 -13.41 6.02 9.33
CA LYS A 78 -12.78 7.33 9.59
C LYS A 78 -12.06 7.85 8.34
N GLU A 79 -12.17 9.15 8.09
CA GLU A 79 -11.58 9.78 6.90
C GLU A 79 -10.49 10.79 7.27
N TYR A 80 -9.40 10.79 6.50
CA TYR A 80 -8.26 11.69 6.67
C TYR A 80 -7.75 12.21 5.33
N GLN A 81 -7.38 13.49 5.27
CA GLN A 81 -6.70 14.10 4.12
C GLN A 81 -5.21 14.21 4.42
N MET A 82 -4.38 13.64 3.55
CA MET A 82 -2.94 13.82 3.59
C MET A 82 -2.55 15.15 2.95
N TYR A 83 -1.52 15.79 3.48
CA TYR A 83 -0.97 17.04 2.96
C TYR A 83 0.54 17.12 3.23
N ILE A 84 1.25 17.90 2.41
CA ILE A 84 2.67 18.19 2.62
C ILE A 84 2.76 19.40 3.55
N ASP A 85 3.47 19.26 4.67
CA ASP A 85 3.77 20.36 5.57
C ASP A 85 4.94 21.17 5.03
N THR A 86 4.62 22.23 4.29
CA THR A 86 5.59 23.15 3.68
C THR A 86 6.34 24.01 4.69
N GLN A 87 5.90 24.04 5.96
CA GLN A 87 6.57 24.77 7.04
C GLN A 87 7.58 23.90 7.79
N SER A 88 7.61 22.60 7.51
CA SER A 88 8.60 21.69 8.11
C SER A 88 9.90 21.68 7.29
N ASP A 89 11.03 21.60 7.98
CA ASP A 89 12.38 21.56 7.37
C ASP A 89 12.58 20.42 6.34
N ARG A 90 11.69 19.42 6.34
CA ARG A 90 11.80 18.20 5.52
C ARG A 90 10.59 17.93 4.64
N TYR A 91 9.68 18.90 4.47
CA TYR A 91 8.43 18.70 3.70
C TYR A 91 7.67 17.43 4.13
N ALA A 92 7.52 17.26 5.44
CA ALA A 92 6.92 16.06 6.01
C ALA A 92 5.47 15.89 5.54
N MET A 93 5.13 14.66 5.15
CA MET A 93 3.76 14.29 4.82
C MET A 93 2.96 14.09 6.12
N LYS A 94 1.93 14.91 6.32
CA LYS A 94 1.03 14.88 7.47
C LYS A 94 -0.39 14.53 7.03
N TYR A 95 -1.28 14.33 7.99
CA TYR A 95 -2.70 14.10 7.72
C TYR A 95 -3.58 14.85 8.72
N ARG A 96 -4.81 15.18 8.30
CA ARG A 96 -5.84 15.78 9.13
C ARG A 96 -7.16 15.05 8.96
N ARG A 97 -7.95 14.98 10.03
CA ARG A 97 -9.30 14.37 9.98
C ARG A 97 -10.24 15.26 9.18
N ILE A 98 -11.18 14.65 8.48
CA ILE A 98 -12.25 15.31 7.71
C ILE A 98 -13.61 14.73 8.09
#